data_AF-A0A4P6ZID9-F1
#
_entry.id   AF-A0A4P6ZID9-F1
#
_cell.length_a   1.000
_cell.length_b   1.000
_cell.length_c   1.000
_cell.angle_alpha   90.00
_cell.angle_beta   90.00
_cell.angle_gamma   90.00
#
_symmetry.space_group_name_H-M   'P 1'
#
loop_
_entity.id
_entity.type
_entity.pdbx_description
1 polymer ?
#
loop_
_entity_poly.entity_id
_entity_poly.type
_entity_poly.pdbx_seq_one_letter_code
_entity_poly.pdbx_strand_id
1 'polypeptide(L)'
;MFGLVPNYHSISDFRKNNPSGLKKLFKVFVAFLKDTDLIAGETIAFDGTKSRAHNSKKANFNQRKIDKHLAYIEEKTQQYLDELAQNDDAENSEKITNIQEKIERLKKNKVRYEVLDEKLKASGEPQISTTDEDSRALLVQGQVVEVSYNIRQLWMLNIIWLLLPTPSIAMTVML
;
A
#
# COMPACT_ATOMS: atom_id res chain seq x y z
N MET A 1 52.99 18.08 11.12
CA MET A 1 51.97 17.89 12.17
C MET A 1 50.73 17.33 11.49
N PHE A 2 50.56 16.00 11.47
CA PHE A 2 49.41 15.36 10.84
C PHE A 2 48.21 15.45 11.79
N GLY A 3 47.16 16.14 11.37
CA GLY A 3 45.95 16.34 12.17
C GLY A 3 45.21 15.01 12.37
N LEU A 4 44.66 14.81 13.58
CA LEU A 4 43.82 13.66 13.87
C LEU A 4 42.54 13.74 13.03
N VAL A 5 42.39 12.81 12.08
CA VAL A 5 41.16 12.66 11.30
C VAL A 5 40.29 11.60 11.97
N PRO A 6 39.09 11.95 12.45
CA PRO A 6 38.21 10.97 13.08
C PRO A 6 37.73 9.93 12.06
N ASN A 7 37.77 8.66 12.46
CA ASN A 7 37.25 7.56 11.65
C ASN A 7 35.71 7.49 11.73
N TYR A 8 35.08 6.69 10.87
CA TYR A 8 33.62 6.54 10.82
C TYR A 8 33.00 6.12 12.17
N HIS A 9 33.68 5.26 12.93
CA HIS A 9 33.20 4.80 14.23
C HIS A 9 33.20 5.94 15.25
N SER A 10 34.27 6.75 15.30
CA SER A 10 34.36 7.94 16.14
C SER A 10 33.25 8.95 15.83
N ILE A 11 32.93 9.16 14.54
CA ILE A 11 31.84 10.06 14.13
C ILE A 11 30.48 9.48 14.53
N SER A 12 30.27 8.17 14.36
CA SER A 12 29.04 7.48 14.73
C SER A 12 28.79 7.53 16.25
N ASP A 13 29.82 7.23 17.05
CA ASP A 13 29.75 7.27 18.51
C ASP A 13 29.52 8.69 19.02
N PHE A 14 30.16 9.69 18.40
CA PHE A 14 29.91 11.09 18.71
C PHE A 14 28.43 11.47 18.49
N ARG A 15 27.83 11.04 17.38
CA ARG A 15 26.40 11.27 17.09
C ARG A 15 25.48 10.58 18.09
N LYS A 16 25.80 9.33 18.45
CA LYS A 16 25.04 8.52 19.41
C LYS A 16 25.08 9.13 20.82
N ASN A 17 26.24 9.64 21.24
CA ASN A 17 26.45 10.14 22.59
C ASN A 17 26.02 11.60 22.78
N ASN A 18 25.88 12.39 21.69
CA ASN A 18 25.53 13.82 21.76
C ASN A 18 24.22 14.19 21.03
N PRO A 19 23.11 13.44 21.19
CA PRO A 19 21.90 13.65 20.41
C PRO A 19 21.23 15.00 20.72
N SER A 20 21.27 15.45 21.98
CA SER A 20 20.67 16.72 22.40
C SER A 20 21.43 17.93 21.85
N GLY A 21 22.76 17.89 21.86
CA GLY A 21 23.63 18.93 21.31
C GLY A 21 23.45 19.08 19.81
N LEU A 22 23.44 17.96 19.07
CA LEU A 22 23.20 17.96 17.63
C LEU A 22 21.81 18.49 17.27
N LYS A 23 20.76 18.13 18.04
CA LYS A 23 19.41 18.70 17.84
C LYS A 23 19.39 20.23 18.02
N LYS A 24 20.08 20.75 19.04
CA LYS A 24 20.17 22.21 19.27
C LYS A 24 20.94 22.90 18.15
N LEU A 25 22.09 22.35 17.76
CA LEU A 25 22.90 22.85 16.65
C LEU A 25 22.08 22.90 15.36
N PHE A 26 21.35 21.83 15.05
CA PHE A 26 20.51 21.76 13.85
C PHE A 26 19.40 22.82 13.87
N LYS A 27 18.77 23.06 15.02
CA LYS A 27 17.77 24.15 15.15
C LYS A 27 18.37 25.53 14.85
N VAL A 28 19.55 25.82 15.41
CA VAL A 28 20.25 27.10 15.17
C VAL A 28 20.68 27.22 13.71
N PHE A 29 21.17 26.14 13.12
CA PHE A 29 21.57 26.10 11.72
C PHE A 29 20.39 26.35 10.77
N VAL A 30 19.24 25.71 11.02
CA VAL A 30 18.02 25.93 10.24
C VAL A 30 17.49 27.35 10.43
N ALA A 31 17.53 27.91 11.64
CA ALA A 31 17.17 29.30 11.89
C ALA A 31 18.08 30.26 11.11
N PHE A 32 19.39 30.03 11.12
CA PHE A 32 20.35 30.80 10.34
C PHE A 32 20.06 30.75 8.84
N LEU A 33 19.74 29.57 8.29
CA LEU A 33 19.40 29.42 6.87
C LEU A 33 18.08 30.11 6.50
N LYS A 34 17.14 30.21 7.45
CA LYS A 34 15.91 30.97 7.29
C LYS A 34 16.19 32.47 7.30
N ASP A 35 17.01 32.94 8.24
CA ASP A 35 17.36 34.37 8.39
C ASP A 35 18.17 34.89 7.19
N THR A 36 18.83 34.00 6.45
CA THR A 36 19.61 34.32 5.24
C THR A 36 18.83 34.08 3.94
N ASP A 37 17.51 33.85 4.01
CA ASP A 37 16.62 33.56 2.88
C ASP A 37 17.08 32.39 1.98
N LEU A 38 17.95 31.51 2.48
CA LEU A 38 18.42 30.31 1.78
C LEU A 38 17.38 29.17 1.84
N ILE A 39 16.45 29.21 2.80
CA ILE A 39 15.33 28.28 2.94
C ILE A 39 14.03 29.06 3.15
N ALA A 40 13.08 28.90 2.24
CA ALA A 40 11.72 29.42 2.38
C ALA A 40 10.90 28.52 3.34
N GLY A 41 10.30 29.12 4.38
CA GLY A 41 9.55 28.40 5.41
C GLY A 41 8.09 28.05 5.06
N GLU A 42 7.61 28.44 3.87
CA GLU A 42 6.19 28.32 3.52
C GLU A 42 5.82 26.97 2.88
N THR A 43 6.75 26.29 2.22
CA THR A 43 6.47 25.05 1.49
C THR A 43 7.43 23.94 1.90
N ILE A 44 6.98 23.06 2.81
CA ILE A 44 7.67 21.83 3.14
C ILE A 44 7.18 20.75 2.17
N ALA A 45 8.02 20.38 1.21
CA ALA A 45 7.74 19.23 0.34
C ALA A 45 7.97 17.93 1.12
N PHE A 46 6.91 17.15 1.35
CA PHE A 46 7.01 15.80 1.87
C PHE A 46 7.14 14.82 0.72
N ASP A 47 8.33 14.25 0.52
CA ASP A 47 8.48 13.13 -0.41
C ASP A 47 8.08 11.82 0.29
N GLY A 48 6.92 11.29 -0.07
CA GLY A 48 6.43 10.02 0.48
C GLY A 48 7.30 8.87 0.01
N THR A 49 7.93 8.14 0.93
CA THR A 49 8.74 6.97 0.56
C THR A 49 7.82 5.77 0.34
N LYS A 50 7.90 5.15 -0.84
CA LYS A 50 7.19 3.90 -1.15
C LYS A 50 8.07 2.72 -0.73
N SER A 51 7.65 1.94 0.26
CA SER A 51 8.33 0.71 0.64
C SER A 51 7.59 -0.49 0.06
N ARG A 52 8.30 -1.40 -0.60
CA ARG A 52 7.70 -2.59 -1.20
C ARG A 52 7.08 -3.46 -0.11
N ALA A 53 5.81 -3.82 -0.28
CA ALA A 53 5.13 -4.73 0.62
C ALA A 53 5.42 -6.18 0.23
N HIS A 54 5.45 -7.09 1.21
CA HIS A 54 5.55 -8.53 0.95
C HIS A 54 4.18 -9.08 0.53
N ASN A 55 3.68 -8.60 -0.61
CA ASN A 55 2.39 -9.00 -1.12
C ASN A 55 2.42 -9.17 -2.63
N SER A 56 1.76 -10.23 -3.12
CA SER A 56 1.70 -10.52 -4.54
C SER A 56 0.64 -9.65 -5.22
N LYS A 57 0.88 -9.22 -6.47
CA LYS A 57 -0.13 -8.54 -7.30
C LYS A 57 -1.42 -9.38 -7.47
N LYS A 58 -1.31 -10.70 -7.29
CA LYS A 58 -2.44 -11.63 -7.35
C LYS A 58 -3.38 -11.47 -6.16
N ALA A 59 -2.87 -11.05 -5.00
CA ALA A 59 -3.60 -10.88 -3.75
C ALA A 59 -4.15 -9.44 -3.54
N ASN A 60 -4.08 -8.58 -4.56
CA ASN A 60 -4.75 -7.29 -4.59
C ASN A 60 -5.93 -7.32 -5.57
N PHE A 61 -7.08 -6.78 -5.18
CA PHE A 61 -8.33 -6.82 -5.93
C PHE A 61 -8.96 -5.43 -6.03
N ASN A 62 -9.44 -5.11 -7.24
CA ASN A 62 -10.29 -3.97 -7.53
C ASN A 62 -11.61 -4.49 -8.13
N GLN A 63 -12.61 -3.62 -8.26
CA GLN A 63 -13.93 -4.01 -8.76
C GLN A 63 -13.84 -4.75 -10.10
N ARG A 64 -13.13 -4.17 -11.07
CA ARG A 64 -12.93 -4.76 -12.40
C ARG A 64 -12.33 -6.17 -12.36
N LYS A 65 -11.41 -6.45 -11.45
CA LYS A 65 -10.79 -7.77 -11.29
C LYS A 65 -11.76 -8.77 -10.68
N ILE A 66 -12.59 -8.33 -9.72
CA ILE A 66 -13.64 -9.15 -9.12
C ILE A 66 -14.69 -9.52 -10.18
N ASP A 67 -15.21 -8.52 -10.89
CA ASP A 67 -16.23 -8.71 -11.94
C ASP A 67 -15.76 -9.70 -13.02
N LYS A 68 -14.51 -9.55 -13.47
CA LYS A 68 -13.90 -10.46 -14.45
C LYS A 68 -13.84 -11.90 -13.94
N HIS A 69 -13.52 -12.10 -12.66
CA HIS A 69 -13.48 -13.44 -12.08
C HIS A 69 -14.87 -14.05 -11.93
N LEU A 70 -15.87 -13.25 -11.55
CA LEU A 70 -17.27 -13.70 -11.47
C LEU A 70 -17.79 -14.10 -12.85
N ALA A 71 -17.59 -13.27 -13.88
CA ALA A 71 -17.99 -13.57 -15.26
C ALA A 71 -17.34 -14.85 -15.78
N TYR A 72 -16.03 -15.04 -15.54
CA TYR A 72 -15.33 -16.27 -15.92
C TYR A 72 -15.90 -17.52 -15.23
N ILE A 73 -16.27 -17.41 -13.96
CA ILE A 73 -16.87 -18.52 -13.21
C ILE A 73 -18.24 -18.89 -13.81
N GLU A 74 -19.04 -17.89 -14.16
CA GLU A 74 -20.36 -18.08 -14.77
C GLU A 74 -20.25 -18.76 -16.14
N GLU A 75 -19.37 -18.25 -17.01
CA GLU A 75 -19.09 -18.85 -18.32
C GLU A 75 -18.64 -20.32 -18.19
N LYS A 76 -17.70 -20.61 -17.27
CA LYS A 76 -17.20 -21.97 -17.07
C LYS A 76 -18.23 -22.91 -16.46
N THR A 77 -19.09 -22.39 -15.59
CA THR A 77 -20.17 -23.17 -14.99
C THR A 77 -21.18 -23.54 -16.07
N GLN A 78 -21.57 -22.59 -16.93
CA GLN A 78 -22.47 -22.86 -18.05
C GLN A 78 -21.87 -23.91 -19.00
N GLN A 79 -20.59 -23.77 -19.35
CA GLN A 79 -19.90 -24.75 -20.19
C GLN A 79 -19.98 -26.17 -19.61
N TYR A 80 -19.76 -26.33 -18.30
CA TYR A 80 -19.85 -27.64 -17.66
C TYR A 80 -21.28 -28.18 -17.57
N LEU A 81 -22.28 -27.31 -17.41
CA LEU A 81 -23.69 -27.72 -17.46
C LEU A 81 -24.09 -28.19 -18.86
N ASP A 82 -23.62 -27.52 -19.91
CA ASP A 82 -23.87 -27.91 -21.30
C ASP A 82 -23.17 -29.26 -21.63
N GLU A 83 -21.94 -29.46 -21.12
CA GLU A 83 -21.22 -30.73 -21.25
C GLU A 83 -21.94 -31.88 -20.51
N LEU A 84 -22.59 -31.61 -19.37
CA LEU A 84 -23.41 -32.60 -18.67
C LEU A 84 -24.65 -32.98 -19.48
N ALA A 85 -25.39 -31.98 -19.98
CA ALA A 85 -26.57 -32.22 -20.81
C ALA A 85 -26.25 -33.05 -22.07
N GLN A 86 -25.13 -32.75 -22.75
CA GLN A 86 -24.69 -33.52 -23.92
C GLN A 86 -24.28 -34.96 -23.58
N ASN A 87 -23.72 -35.22 -22.40
CA ASN A 87 -23.36 -36.58 -22.00
C ASN A 87 -24.59 -37.40 -21.58
N ASP A 88 -25.60 -36.76 -20.98
CA ASP A 88 -26.88 -37.40 -20.66
C ASP A 88 -27.61 -37.84 -21.94
N ASP A 89 -27.58 -37.02 -23.00
CA ASP A 89 -28.13 -37.37 -24.31
C ASP A 89 -27.36 -38.52 -25.01
N ALA A 90 -26.11 -38.75 -24.63
CA ALA A 90 -25.20 -39.72 -25.27
C ALA A 90 -24.94 -40.99 -24.42
N GLU A 91 -25.64 -41.18 -23.29
CA GLU A 91 -25.47 -42.29 -22.33
C GLU A 91 -24.01 -42.58 -21.92
N ASN A 92 -23.13 -41.57 -21.89
CA ASN A 92 -21.69 -41.77 -21.69
C ASN A 92 -21.25 -41.41 -20.25
N SER A 93 -21.39 -42.39 -19.35
CA SER A 93 -21.23 -42.20 -17.89
C SER A 93 -19.79 -41.95 -17.40
N GLU A 94 -18.77 -42.30 -18.19
CA GLU A 94 -17.36 -42.22 -17.75
C GLU A 94 -16.83 -40.78 -17.62
N LYS A 95 -17.37 -39.82 -18.38
CA LYS A 95 -16.91 -38.42 -18.39
C LYS A 95 -17.37 -37.57 -17.19
N ILE A 96 -18.42 -37.99 -16.49
CA ILE A 96 -19.16 -37.16 -15.53
C ILE A 96 -18.39 -37.00 -14.19
N THR A 97 -17.57 -37.98 -13.82
CA THR A 97 -16.91 -38.06 -12.50
C THR A 97 -16.06 -36.83 -12.14
N ASN A 98 -15.33 -36.25 -13.10
CA ASN A 98 -14.46 -35.09 -12.86
C ASN A 98 -15.15 -33.74 -13.01
N ILE A 99 -16.36 -33.68 -13.58
CA ILE A 99 -17.07 -32.41 -13.85
C ILE A 99 -17.70 -31.87 -12.56
N GLN A 100 -18.26 -32.76 -11.73
CA GLN A 100 -18.91 -32.37 -10.48
C GLN A 100 -17.93 -31.68 -9.51
N GLU A 101 -16.72 -32.22 -9.35
CA GLU A 101 -15.68 -31.62 -8.51
C GLU A 101 -15.26 -30.22 -9.01
N LYS A 102 -15.20 -30.04 -10.34
CA LYS A 102 -14.88 -28.74 -10.95
C LYS A 102 -15.97 -27.71 -10.69
N ILE A 103 -17.24 -28.10 -10.79
CA ILE A 103 -18.39 -27.23 -10.48
C ILE A 103 -18.37 -26.83 -9.00
N GLU A 104 -18.11 -27.76 -8.08
CA GLU A 104 -18.00 -27.45 -6.66
C GLU A 104 -16.87 -26.46 -6.37
N ARG A 105 -15.71 -26.64 -7.01
CA ARG A 105 -14.60 -25.70 -6.91
C ARG A 105 -14.96 -24.31 -7.42
N LEU A 106 -15.70 -24.22 -8.53
CA LEU A 106 -16.18 -22.94 -9.07
C LEU A 106 -17.17 -22.26 -8.11
N LYS A 107 -18.11 -23.01 -7.51
CA LYS A 107 -19.04 -22.49 -6.48
C LYS A 107 -18.29 -21.92 -5.28
N LYS A 108 -17.29 -22.64 -4.74
CA LYS A 108 -16.47 -22.16 -3.62
C LYS A 108 -15.71 -20.88 -3.97
N ASN A 109 -15.19 -20.80 -5.20
CA ASN A 109 -14.51 -19.60 -5.67
C ASN A 109 -15.47 -18.41 -5.85
N LYS A 110 -16.70 -18.65 -6.31
CA LYS A 110 -17.74 -17.61 -6.45
C LYS A 110 -18.03 -16.93 -5.11
N VAL A 111 -18.33 -17.73 -4.08
CA VAL A 111 -18.57 -17.24 -2.71
C VAL A 111 -17.39 -16.40 -2.21
N ARG A 112 -16.16 -16.86 -2.46
CA ARG A 112 -14.96 -16.10 -2.08
C ARG A 112 -14.91 -14.72 -2.74
N TYR A 113 -15.25 -14.61 -4.02
CA TYR A 113 -15.24 -13.32 -4.72
C TYR A 113 -16.40 -12.41 -4.31
N GLU A 114 -17.56 -12.97 -4.00
CA GLU A 114 -18.71 -12.22 -3.45
C GLU A 114 -18.35 -11.60 -2.08
N VAL A 115 -17.71 -12.37 -1.19
CA VAL A 115 -17.22 -11.83 0.10
C VAL A 115 -16.16 -10.73 -0.10
N LEU A 116 -15.31 -10.85 -1.14
CA LEU A 116 -14.34 -9.79 -1.46
C LEU A 116 -15.02 -8.53 -2.02
N ASP A 117 -16.10 -8.69 -2.78
CA ASP A 117 -16.90 -7.59 -3.31
C ASP A 117 -17.57 -6.80 -2.17
N GLU A 118 -18.18 -7.50 -1.23
CA GLU A 118 -18.77 -6.88 -0.03
C GLU A 118 -17.72 -6.16 0.80
N LYS A 119 -16.55 -6.77 1.03
CA LYS A 119 -15.43 -6.13 1.75
C LYS A 119 -14.90 -4.89 1.03
N LEU A 120 -14.82 -4.91 -0.29
CA LEU A 120 -14.38 -3.77 -1.10
C LEU A 120 -15.41 -2.62 -1.01
N LYS A 121 -16.70 -2.93 -1.08
CA LYS A 121 -17.77 -1.93 -0.93
C LYS A 121 -17.81 -1.35 0.47
N ALA A 122 -17.64 -2.19 1.50
CA ALA A 122 -17.64 -1.77 2.89
C ALA A 122 -16.44 -0.91 3.27
N SER A 123 -15.27 -1.15 2.65
CA SER A 123 -14.07 -0.35 2.93
C SER A 123 -14.14 1.07 2.33
N GLY A 124 -14.94 1.28 1.28
CA GLY A 124 -15.00 2.55 0.54
C GLY A 124 -13.72 2.87 -0.24
N GLU A 125 -12.76 1.95 -0.27
CA GLU A 125 -11.46 2.10 -0.92
C GLU A 125 -11.53 1.58 -2.37
N PRO A 126 -10.72 2.11 -3.30
CA PRO A 126 -10.72 1.67 -4.70
C PRO A 126 -10.15 0.25 -4.91
N GLN A 127 -9.47 -0.29 -3.89
CA GLN A 127 -8.86 -1.62 -3.93
C GLN A 127 -8.70 -2.20 -2.53
N ILE A 128 -8.71 -3.53 -2.44
CA ILE A 128 -8.42 -4.28 -1.22
C ILE A 128 -7.29 -5.28 -1.45
N SER A 129 -6.58 -5.61 -0.38
CA SER A 129 -5.55 -6.64 -0.39
C SER A 129 -5.92 -7.71 0.62
N THR A 130 -5.76 -8.98 0.23
CA THR A 130 -6.13 -10.12 1.09
C THR A 130 -5.02 -10.58 2.04
N THR A 131 -3.78 -10.17 1.80
CA THR A 131 -2.63 -10.60 2.62
C THR A 131 -2.23 -9.55 3.65
N ASP A 132 -2.31 -8.27 3.25
CA ASP A 132 -1.99 -7.14 4.10
C ASP A 132 -2.93 -5.98 3.74
N GLU A 133 -3.74 -5.55 4.71
CA GLU A 133 -4.80 -4.56 4.54
C GLU A 133 -4.28 -3.13 4.31
N ASP A 134 -3.05 -2.82 4.72
CA ASP A 134 -2.43 -1.49 4.52
C ASP A 134 -1.68 -1.39 3.20
N SER A 135 -1.39 -2.54 2.59
CA SER A 135 -0.69 -2.58 1.30
C SER A 135 -1.59 -2.10 0.15
N ARG A 136 -1.02 -1.31 -0.75
CA ARG A 136 -1.73 -0.74 -1.92
C ARG A 136 -0.93 -0.99 -3.19
N ALA A 137 -1.59 -1.29 -4.30
CA ALA A 137 -0.96 -1.27 -5.61
C ALA A 137 -0.65 0.18 -5.99
N LEU A 138 0.64 0.51 -6.08
CA LEU A 138 1.15 1.85 -6.35
C LEU A 138 2.08 1.83 -7.56
N LEU A 139 2.07 2.91 -8.34
CA LEU A 139 3.05 3.14 -9.41
C LEU A 139 4.39 3.49 -8.77
N VAL A 140 5.41 2.65 -8.95
CA VAL A 140 6.74 2.85 -8.35
C VAL A 140 7.65 3.60 -9.33
N GLN A 141 7.79 3.09 -10.55
CA GLN A 141 8.60 3.68 -11.62
C GLN A 141 7.85 3.60 -12.95
N GLY A 142 7.44 4.75 -13.50
CA GLY A 142 6.71 4.81 -14.77
C GLY A 142 5.40 4.01 -14.73
N GLN A 143 5.31 2.95 -15.56
CA GLN A 143 4.13 2.07 -15.68
C GLN A 143 4.17 0.86 -14.73
N VAL A 144 5.23 0.68 -13.93
CA VAL A 144 5.36 -0.49 -13.06
C VAL A 144 4.53 -0.30 -11.79
N VAL A 145 3.44 -1.06 -11.70
CA VAL A 145 2.62 -1.16 -10.48
C VAL A 145 3.18 -2.24 -9.57
N GLU A 146 3.56 -1.87 -8.35
CA GLU A 146 3.93 -2.81 -7.27
C GLU A 146 3.05 -2.62 -6.06
N VAL A 147 2.85 -3.68 -5.28
CA VAL A 147 2.16 -3.57 -4.00
C VAL A 147 3.14 -3.02 -2.98
N SER A 148 2.87 -1.83 -2.47
CA SER A 148 3.75 -1.05 -1.61
C SER A 148 2.98 -0.37 -0.49
N TYR A 149 3.67 -0.07 0.60
CA TYR A 149 3.18 0.85 1.63
C TYR A 149 3.56 2.27 1.23
N ASN A 150 2.61 3.19 1.35
CA ASN A 150 2.93 4.61 1.35
C ASN A 150 3.39 4.98 2.75
N ILE A 151 4.71 4.98 2.98
CA ILE A 151 5.27 5.47 4.23
C ILE A 151 5.28 6.99 4.14
N ARG A 152 4.18 7.59 4.58
CA ARG A 152 4.19 9.01 4.95
C ARG A 152 5.02 9.12 6.22
N GLN A 153 6.16 9.81 6.13
CA GLN A 153 6.93 10.17 7.32
C GLN A 153 6.11 11.17 8.14
N LEU A 154 5.25 10.66 9.00
CA LEU A 154 4.44 11.40 9.96
C LEU A 154 5.30 11.89 11.16
N TRP A 155 6.56 12.27 10.90
CA TRP A 155 7.52 12.74 11.91
C TRP A 155 7.65 14.25 11.99
N MET A 156 6.67 15.02 11.50
CA MET A 156 6.65 16.48 11.70
C MET A 156 5.32 17.07 12.16
N LEU A 157 4.26 16.29 12.40
CA LEU A 157 3.07 16.85 13.04
C LEU A 157 3.30 17.20 14.52
N ASN A 158 4.20 16.48 15.22
CA ASN A 158 4.58 16.84 16.59
C ASN A 158 5.63 17.96 16.68
N ILE A 159 6.41 18.23 15.63
CA ILE A 159 7.41 19.31 15.65
C ILE A 159 6.79 20.67 15.35
N ILE A 160 5.79 20.74 14.47
CA ILE A 160 5.06 21.99 14.17
C ILE A 160 4.28 22.47 15.39
N TRP A 161 3.65 21.57 16.15
CA TRP A 161 3.00 21.90 17.43
C TRP A 161 3.98 22.38 18.53
N LEU A 162 5.26 22.04 18.43
CA LEU A 162 6.31 22.43 19.39
C LEU A 162 7.02 23.74 19.02
N LEU A 163 6.74 24.32 17.85
CA LEU A 163 7.41 25.52 17.32
C LEU A 163 6.45 26.70 17.05
N LEU A 164 5.14 26.52 17.18
CA LEU A 164 4.15 27.59 17.02
C LEU A 164 3.63 28.08 18.38
N PRO A 165 3.69 29.38 18.68
CA PRO A 165 2.98 29.93 19.83
C PRO A 165 1.49 30.03 19.45
N THR A 166 0.68 29.21 20.13
CA THR A 166 -0.80 29.20 20.19
C THR A 166 -1.59 28.46 19.08
N PRO A 167 -2.68 27.75 19.45
CA PRO A 167 -3.40 26.81 18.59
C PRO A 167 -4.58 27.41 17.81
N SER A 168 -4.63 28.72 17.57
CA SER A 168 -5.89 29.36 17.15
C SER A 168 -6.12 29.49 15.62
N ILE A 169 -5.14 29.20 14.76
CA ILE A 169 -5.24 29.60 13.33
C ILE A 169 -5.31 28.39 12.36
N ALA A 170 -5.06 27.17 12.81
CA ALA A 170 -4.89 26.02 11.90
C ALA A 170 -6.19 25.37 11.38
N MET A 171 -7.38 25.94 11.64
CA MET A 171 -8.66 25.30 11.29
C MET A 171 -9.34 25.83 10.02
N THR A 172 -8.67 26.66 9.21
CA THR A 172 -9.32 27.32 8.04
C THR A 172 -8.85 26.83 6.66
N VAL A 173 -7.90 25.91 6.55
CA VAL A 173 -7.46 25.43 5.21
C VAL A 173 -7.40 23.90 5.16
N MET A 174 -8.58 23.27 5.24
CA MET A 174 -8.84 21.92 4.74
C MET A 174 -10.33 21.81 4.37
N LEU A 175 -10.75 22.57 3.36
CA LEU A 175 -11.84 22.24 2.45
C LEU A 175 -11.32 22.39 1.02
#